data_AF-A0A523RZD0-F1
#
_entry.id   AF-A0A523RZD0-F1
#
_cell.length_a   1.000
_cell.length_b   1.000
_cell.length_c   1.000
_cell.angle_alpha   90.00
_cell.angle_beta   90.00
_cell.angle_gamma   90.00
#
_symmetry.space_group_name_H-M   'P 1'
#
loop_
_entity.id
_entity.type
_entity.pdbx_description
1 polymer ?
#
loop_
_entity_poly.entity_id
_entity_poly.type
_entity_poly.pdbx_seq_one_letter_code
_entity_poly.pdbx_strand_id
1 'polypeptide(L)'
;MANEERIIIEPLCRVEGNGGILVEIKNNKISNVEVRIFEGPRLFETLVIGKTPEEDLNIVPRICAICNLSHKYASLRALEKALAVTVSEATQAYRRLMHHGEILESHSLHLYFLALPDYFGYDNAIAMADDYRDVVTKALQLKKFGNRIMRTMGGRMMHGENPILGGFGKLPDLKALSSIRDEAQQLLPFALETLVLLSDILIADHM
;
A
#
# COMPACT_ATOMS: atom_id res chain seq x y z
N MET A 1 -38.57 17.64 -20.27
CA MET A 1 -38.41 16.70 -19.13
C MET A 1 -36.95 16.75 -18.74
N ALA A 2 -36.61 16.85 -17.46
CA ALA A 2 -35.21 16.91 -17.04
C ALA A 2 -34.51 15.60 -17.43
N ASN A 3 -33.35 15.69 -18.09
CA ASN A 3 -32.56 14.51 -18.45
C ASN A 3 -31.92 13.97 -17.16
N GLU A 4 -32.30 12.76 -16.75
CA GLU A 4 -31.73 12.06 -15.59
C GLU A 4 -31.04 10.78 -16.05
N GLU A 5 -29.79 10.60 -15.63
CA GLU A 5 -28.96 9.43 -15.95
C GLU A 5 -28.30 8.90 -14.67
N ARG A 6 -28.10 7.59 -14.61
CA ARG A 6 -27.41 6.91 -13.50
C ARG A 6 -26.33 6.00 -14.06
N ILE A 7 -25.12 6.17 -13.56
CA ILE A 7 -23.97 5.31 -13.86
C ILE A 7 -23.67 4.51 -12.60
N ILE A 8 -23.63 3.18 -12.73
CA ILE A 8 -23.35 2.26 -11.63
C ILE A 8 -22.11 1.43 -12.03
N ILE A 9 -21.06 1.49 -11.20
CA ILE A 9 -19.81 0.76 -11.37
C ILE A 9 -19.67 -0.21 -10.20
N GLU A 10 -20.02 -1.48 -10.43
CA GLU A 10 -20.02 -2.52 -9.39
C GLU A 10 -19.55 -3.87 -10.01
N PRO A 11 -18.38 -4.42 -9.63
CA PRO A 11 -17.40 -3.88 -8.68
C PRO A 11 -16.50 -2.80 -9.29
N LEU A 12 -15.92 -1.96 -8.43
CA LEU A 12 -14.79 -1.12 -8.78
C LEU A 12 -13.53 -2.00 -8.89
N CYS A 13 -12.92 -2.03 -10.06
CA CYS A 13 -11.73 -2.84 -10.35
C CYS A 13 -10.43 -2.10 -10.01
N ARG A 14 -9.32 -2.84 -9.88
CA ARG A 14 -7.97 -2.32 -9.61
C ARG A 14 -7.89 -1.42 -8.36
N VAL A 15 -8.62 -1.79 -7.32
CA VAL A 15 -8.52 -1.18 -5.98
C VAL A 15 -8.34 -2.26 -4.92
N GLU A 16 -7.96 -1.86 -3.71
CA GLU A 16 -8.01 -2.74 -2.55
C GLU A 16 -9.44 -2.77 -2.00
N GLY A 17 -9.88 -3.98 -1.66
CA GLY A 17 -11.21 -4.23 -1.12
C GLY A 17 -12.33 -4.36 -2.16
N ASN A 18 -13.56 -4.42 -1.67
CA ASN A 18 -14.77 -4.62 -2.48
C ASN A 18 -15.78 -3.49 -2.31
N GLY A 19 -16.03 -2.77 -3.40
CA GLY A 19 -16.96 -1.66 -3.43
C GLY A 19 -17.35 -1.28 -4.85
N GLY A 20 -18.07 -0.17 -4.97
CA GLY A 20 -18.54 0.37 -6.22
C GLY A 20 -18.84 1.86 -6.13
N ILE A 21 -19.27 2.45 -7.24
CA ILE A 21 -19.61 3.87 -7.32
C ILE A 21 -20.97 4.02 -8.01
N LEU A 22 -21.85 4.82 -7.44
CA LEU A 22 -23.05 5.35 -8.11
C LEU A 22 -22.81 6.82 -8.43
N VAL A 23 -23.02 7.21 -9.68
CA VAL A 23 -23.04 8.61 -10.13
C VAL A 23 -24.42 8.92 -10.68
N GLU A 24 -25.06 9.97 -10.15
CA GLU A 24 -26.35 10.46 -10.65
C GLU A 24 -26.17 11.79 -11.36
N ILE A 25 -26.65 11.87 -12.59
CA ILE A 25 -26.48 13.03 -13.48
C ILE A 25 -27.87 13.62 -13.76
N LYS A 26 -28.02 14.93 -13.57
CA LYS A 26 -29.24 15.68 -13.88
C LYS A 26 -28.90 16.89 -14.73
N ASN A 27 -29.59 17.06 -15.86
CA ASN A 27 -29.35 18.15 -16.80
C ASN A 27 -27.87 18.29 -17.19
N ASN A 28 -27.23 17.16 -17.52
CA ASN A 28 -25.80 17.04 -17.86
C ASN A 28 -24.84 17.55 -16.78
N LYS A 29 -25.27 17.59 -15.51
CA LYS A 29 -24.41 17.89 -14.36
C LYS A 29 -24.47 16.76 -13.36
N ILE A 30 -23.33 16.41 -12.77
CA ILE A 30 -23.27 15.47 -11.65
C ILE A 30 -24.05 16.08 -10.49
N SER A 31 -25.09 15.38 -10.04
CA SER A 31 -25.93 15.78 -8.92
C SER A 31 -25.60 15.04 -7.62
N ASN A 32 -25.03 13.83 -7.73
CA ASN A 32 -24.67 12.99 -6.60
C ASN A 32 -23.58 11.98 -7.01
N VAL A 33 -22.69 11.67 -6.08
CA VAL A 33 -21.68 10.61 -6.18
C VAL A 33 -21.65 9.86 -4.85
N GLU A 34 -21.85 8.55 -4.91
CA GLU A 34 -21.83 7.66 -3.76
C GLU A 34 -20.75 6.59 -3.94
N VAL A 35 -19.84 6.46 -2.97
CA VAL A 35 -18.95 5.30 -2.86
C VAL A 35 -19.65 4.25 -2.01
N ARG A 36 -19.81 3.06 -2.56
CA ARG A 36 -20.50 1.93 -1.93
C ARG A 36 -19.48 0.90 -1.50
N ILE A 37 -19.49 0.54 -0.22
CA ILE A 37 -18.62 -0.49 0.32
C ILE A 37 -19.45 -1.75 0.53
N PHE A 38 -19.09 -2.82 -0.17
CA PHE A 38 -19.81 -4.11 -0.09
C PHE A 38 -19.23 -5.01 0.99
N GLU A 39 -18.02 -4.70 1.47
CA GLU A 39 -17.41 -5.40 2.58
C GLU A 39 -18.22 -5.20 3.86
N GLY A 40 -18.64 -6.31 4.47
CA GLY A 40 -19.26 -6.29 5.78
C GLY A 40 -18.29 -5.84 6.87
N PRO A 41 -18.80 -5.29 7.99
CA PRO A 41 -17.95 -4.91 9.11
C PRO A 41 -17.22 -6.14 9.67
N ARG A 42 -15.88 -6.08 9.68
CA ARG A 42 -15.03 -7.16 10.23
C ARG A 42 -14.80 -7.05 11.74
N LEU A 43 -15.15 -5.89 12.32
CA LEU A 43 -15.18 -5.65 13.76
C LEU A 43 -13.83 -5.92 14.48
N PHE A 44 -12.71 -5.61 13.83
CA PHE A 44 -11.37 -5.74 14.43
C PHE A 44 -11.25 -5.01 15.77
N GLU A 45 -11.88 -3.85 15.92
CA GLU A 45 -11.90 -3.05 17.16
C GLU A 45 -12.54 -3.81 18.32
N THR A 46 -13.61 -4.57 18.06
CA THR A 46 -14.24 -5.44 19.05
C THR A 46 -13.42 -6.70 19.30
N LEU A 47 -12.81 -7.27 18.25
CA LEU A 47 -12.02 -8.51 18.35
C LEU A 47 -10.80 -8.39 19.26
N VAL A 48 -10.24 -7.18 19.38
CA VAL A 48 -9.05 -6.92 20.21
C VAL A 48 -9.39 -6.62 21.68
N ILE A 49 -10.66 -6.48 22.04
CA ILE A 49 -11.08 -6.29 23.43
C ILE A 49 -10.71 -7.52 24.26
N GLY A 50 -9.99 -7.29 25.36
CA GLY A 50 -9.54 -8.36 26.27
C GLY A 50 -8.34 -9.16 25.76
N LYS A 51 -7.73 -8.77 24.63
CA LYS A 51 -6.51 -9.37 24.10
C LYS A 51 -5.26 -8.82 24.79
N THR A 52 -4.22 -9.63 24.87
CA THR A 52 -2.90 -9.14 25.27
C THR A 52 -2.31 -8.25 24.18
N PRO A 53 -1.34 -7.38 24.50
CA PRO A 53 -0.63 -6.58 23.50
C PRO A 53 -0.04 -7.42 22.36
N GLU A 54 0.50 -8.60 22.66
CA GLU A 54 1.05 -9.51 21.66
C GLU A 54 -0.03 -10.11 20.76
N GLU A 55 -1.18 -10.48 21.31
CA GLU A 55 -2.33 -10.93 20.52
C GLU A 55 -2.83 -9.82 19.59
N ASP A 56 -2.97 -8.59 20.08
CA ASP A 56 -3.37 -7.42 19.29
C ASP A 56 -2.43 -7.19 18.10
N LEU A 57 -1.12 -7.24 18.34
CA LEU A 57 -0.09 -7.11 17.30
C LEU A 57 -0.10 -8.22 16.24
N ASN A 58 -0.73 -9.35 16.53
CA ASN A 58 -0.96 -10.42 15.56
C ASN A 58 -2.32 -10.27 14.86
N ILE A 59 -3.32 -9.67 15.48
CA ILE A 59 -4.68 -9.53 14.92
C ILE A 59 -4.77 -8.34 13.96
N VAL A 60 -4.41 -7.14 14.40
CA VAL A 60 -4.59 -5.87 13.66
C VAL A 60 -3.96 -5.88 12.26
N PRO A 61 -2.79 -6.50 12.00
CA PRO A 61 -2.22 -6.54 10.66
C PRO A 61 -3.10 -7.24 9.61
N ARG A 62 -4.13 -7.99 10.03
CA ARG A 62 -5.08 -8.68 9.13
C ARG A 62 -6.22 -7.78 8.66
N ILE A 63 -6.23 -6.51 9.06
CA ILE A 63 -7.16 -5.50 8.50
C ILE A 63 -6.91 -5.32 7.00
N CYS A 64 -5.67 -5.37 6.53
CA CYS A 64 -5.38 -5.28 5.10
C CYS A 64 -4.09 -6.04 4.78
N ALA A 65 -4.04 -6.72 3.64
CA ALA A 65 -2.85 -7.44 3.19
C ALA A 65 -1.77 -6.50 2.61
N ILE A 66 -2.18 -5.39 1.99
CA ILE A 66 -1.26 -4.42 1.37
C ILE A 66 -0.58 -3.56 2.45
N CYS A 67 -1.37 -2.89 3.32
CA CYS A 67 -0.85 -2.01 4.38
C CYS A 67 -0.72 -2.71 5.75
N ASN A 68 -0.37 -3.99 5.74
CA ASN A 68 -0.31 -4.83 6.95
C ASN A 68 0.74 -4.35 7.98
N LEU A 69 1.89 -3.84 7.55
CA LEU A 69 2.94 -3.31 8.43
C LEU A 69 2.56 -1.94 8.98
N SER A 70 1.83 -1.12 8.22
CA SER A 70 1.26 0.14 8.73
C SER A 70 0.36 -0.12 9.93
N HIS A 71 -0.55 -1.08 9.81
CA HIS A 71 -1.42 -1.51 10.91
C HIS A 71 -0.62 -2.01 12.12
N LYS A 72 0.38 -2.88 11.90
CA LYS A 72 1.25 -3.37 12.98
C LYS A 72 2.02 -2.24 13.64
N TYR A 73 2.58 -1.33 12.85
CA TYR A 73 3.42 -0.24 13.34
C TYR A 73 2.60 0.79 14.11
N ALA A 74 1.37 1.07 13.69
CA ALA A 74 0.43 1.90 14.43
C ALA A 74 0.10 1.28 15.80
N SER A 75 -0.25 -0.01 15.85
CA SER A 75 -0.53 -0.72 17.11
C SER A 75 0.70 -0.74 18.03
N LEU A 76 1.91 -1.02 17.51
CA LEU A 76 3.16 -0.94 18.29
C LEU A 76 3.31 0.42 18.97
N ARG A 77 3.18 1.51 18.21
CA ARG A 77 3.32 2.87 18.76
C ARG A 77 2.26 3.20 19.80
N ALA A 78 1.02 2.73 19.60
CA ALA A 78 -0.07 2.94 20.53
C ALA A 78 0.17 2.20 21.84
N LEU A 79 0.52 0.92 21.77
CA LEU A 79 0.79 0.06 22.92
C LEU A 79 2.03 0.53 23.69
N GLU A 80 3.12 0.89 22.99
CA GLU A 80 4.32 1.42 23.63
C GLU A 80 4.06 2.72 24.38
N LYS A 81 3.24 3.61 23.80
CA LYS A 81 2.80 4.82 24.48
C LYS A 81 1.97 4.50 25.72
N ALA A 82 1.03 3.55 25.63
CA ALA A 82 0.17 3.15 26.74
C ALA A 82 0.96 2.50 27.88
N LEU A 83 2.00 1.73 27.55
CA LEU A 83 2.84 0.99 28.49
C LEU A 83 4.11 1.76 28.92
N ALA A 84 4.27 3.01 28.48
CA ALA A 84 5.46 3.84 28.71
C ALA A 84 6.79 3.15 28.30
N VAL A 85 6.77 2.36 27.23
CA VAL A 85 7.96 1.70 26.67
C VAL A 85 8.76 2.70 25.84
N THR A 86 10.04 2.88 26.20
CA THR A 86 10.96 3.73 25.44
C THR A 86 11.65 2.94 24.35
N VAL A 87 11.57 3.43 23.10
CA VAL A 87 12.15 2.79 21.92
C VAL A 87 13.45 3.48 21.53
N SER A 88 14.54 2.72 21.41
CA SER A 88 15.85 3.25 21.01
C SER A 88 15.85 3.84 19.61
N GLU A 89 16.76 4.79 19.35
CA GLU A 89 16.93 5.38 18.02
C GLU A 89 17.24 4.32 16.94
N ALA A 90 18.02 3.30 17.30
CA ALA A 90 18.32 2.17 16.42
C ALA A 90 17.05 1.41 16.03
N THR A 91 16.18 1.08 17.00
CA THR A 91 14.89 0.44 16.71
C THR A 91 14.01 1.33 15.83
N GLN A 92 13.99 2.65 16.07
CA GLN A 92 13.24 3.57 15.21
C GLN A 92 13.78 3.58 13.76
N ALA A 93 15.10 3.52 13.57
CA ALA A 93 15.71 3.42 12.24
C ALA A 93 15.30 2.13 11.52
N TYR A 94 15.29 0.99 12.22
CA TYR A 94 14.80 -0.28 11.68
C TYR A 94 13.30 -0.24 11.33
N ARG A 95 12.48 0.43 12.15
CA ARG A 95 11.05 0.63 11.85
C ARG A 95 10.81 1.51 10.63
N ARG A 96 11.62 2.56 10.45
CA ARG A 96 11.59 3.37 9.22
C ARG A 96 11.94 2.54 8.00
N LEU A 97 13.01 1.74 8.06
CA LEU A 97 13.37 0.83 6.96
C LEU A 97 12.23 -0.15 6.65
N MET A 98 11.66 -0.78 7.67
CA MET A 98 10.51 -1.68 7.54
C MET A 98 9.33 -1.02 6.83
N HIS A 99 8.95 0.18 7.26
CA HIS A 99 7.81 0.91 6.69
C HIS A 99 8.11 1.45 5.29
N HIS A 100 9.36 1.84 4.99
CA HIS A 100 9.77 2.16 3.62
C HIS A 100 9.64 0.95 2.68
N GLY A 101 9.89 -0.27 3.18
CA GLY A 101 9.61 -1.49 2.41
C GLY A 101 8.15 -1.58 1.96
N GLU A 102 7.21 -1.35 2.87
CA GLU A 102 5.77 -1.32 2.56
C GLU A 102 5.39 -0.17 1.63
N ILE A 103 5.93 1.02 1.85
CA ILE A 103 5.68 2.19 0.99
C ILE A 103 6.13 1.89 -0.45
N LEU A 104 7.35 1.38 -0.64
CA LEU A 104 7.88 1.04 -1.97
C LEU A 104 7.04 -0.04 -2.64
N GLU A 105 6.66 -1.07 -1.89
CA GLU A 105 5.83 -2.17 -2.38
C GLU A 105 4.45 -1.67 -2.83
N SER A 106 3.76 -0.95 -1.95
CA SER A 106 2.40 -0.45 -2.15
C SER A 106 2.33 0.64 -3.21
N HIS A 107 3.27 1.60 -3.21
CA HIS A 107 3.30 2.65 -4.24
C HIS A 107 3.66 2.08 -5.60
N SER A 108 4.58 1.11 -5.65
CA SER A 108 4.87 0.42 -6.92
C SER A 108 3.66 -0.37 -7.41
N LEU A 109 2.91 -1.02 -6.52
CA LEU A 109 1.66 -1.71 -6.87
C LEU A 109 0.62 -0.72 -7.42
N HIS A 110 0.31 0.31 -6.63
CA HIS A 110 -0.73 1.27 -6.94
C HIS A 110 -0.43 2.03 -8.22
N LEU A 111 0.74 2.67 -8.30
CA LEU A 111 1.05 3.53 -9.44
C LEU A 111 1.06 2.73 -10.74
N TYR A 112 1.88 1.68 -10.82
CA TYR A 112 2.16 1.03 -12.09
C TYR A 112 1.12 0.02 -12.53
N PHE A 113 0.45 -0.63 -11.58
CA PHE A 113 -0.46 -1.73 -11.90
C PHE A 113 -1.92 -1.36 -11.76
N LEU A 114 -2.23 -0.39 -10.89
CA LEU A 114 -3.60 0.04 -10.64
C LEU A 114 -3.94 1.33 -11.40
N ALA A 115 -3.12 2.37 -11.30
CA ALA A 115 -3.46 3.71 -11.80
C ALA A 115 -2.98 4.00 -13.23
N LEU A 116 -1.69 3.80 -13.53
CA LEU A 116 -1.10 4.18 -14.83
C LEU A 116 -1.81 3.62 -16.07
N PRO A 117 -2.33 2.37 -16.09
CA PRO A 117 -3.05 1.88 -17.26
C PRO A 117 -4.20 2.81 -17.66
N ASP A 118 -4.93 3.40 -16.71
CA ASP A 118 -6.03 4.33 -17.03
C ASP A 118 -5.51 5.60 -17.70
N TYR A 119 -4.45 6.20 -17.17
CA TYR A 119 -3.87 7.43 -17.70
C TYR A 119 -3.28 7.26 -19.10
N PHE A 120 -2.83 6.06 -19.44
CA PHE A 120 -2.28 5.75 -20.76
C PHE A 120 -3.27 5.05 -21.69
N GLY A 121 -4.53 4.86 -21.26
CA GLY A 121 -5.60 4.31 -22.10
C GLY A 121 -5.52 2.79 -22.32
N TYR A 122 -4.95 2.04 -21.37
CA TYR A 122 -4.91 0.58 -21.38
C TYR A 122 -5.88 -0.02 -20.36
N ASP A 123 -6.48 -1.16 -20.69
CA ASP A 123 -7.40 -1.87 -19.79
C ASP A 123 -6.73 -2.32 -18.48
N ASN A 124 -5.44 -2.65 -18.54
CA ASN A 124 -4.65 -3.14 -17.40
C ASN A 124 -3.15 -3.08 -17.70
N ALA A 125 -2.34 -3.34 -16.67
CA ALA A 125 -0.88 -3.30 -16.76
C ALA A 125 -0.26 -4.38 -17.67
N ILE A 126 -0.96 -5.48 -17.94
CA ILE A 126 -0.48 -6.52 -18.87
C ILE A 126 -0.61 -6.01 -20.30
N ALA A 127 -1.75 -5.42 -20.66
CA ALA A 127 -1.93 -4.77 -21.97
C ALA A 127 -0.94 -3.60 -22.15
N MET A 128 -0.76 -2.78 -21.10
CA MET A 128 0.24 -1.70 -21.11
C MET A 128 1.67 -2.20 -21.34
N ALA A 129 1.98 -3.45 -20.97
CA ALA A 129 3.32 -4.02 -21.14
C ALA A 129 3.70 -4.30 -22.60
N ASP A 130 2.76 -4.27 -23.54
CA ASP A 130 3.07 -4.39 -24.97
C ASP A 130 3.90 -3.19 -25.46
N ASP A 131 3.57 -1.98 -24.99
CA ASP A 131 4.26 -0.74 -25.35
C ASP A 131 5.24 -0.26 -24.26
N TYR A 132 4.97 -0.56 -22.99
CA TYR A 132 5.74 -0.10 -21.82
C TYR A 132 6.41 -1.24 -21.04
N ARG A 133 6.88 -2.28 -21.74
CA ARG A 133 7.49 -3.48 -21.15
C ARG A 133 8.55 -3.20 -20.09
N ASP A 134 9.45 -2.27 -20.37
CA ASP A 134 10.56 -1.93 -19.47
C ASP A 134 10.06 -1.27 -18.19
N VAL A 135 9.05 -0.39 -18.28
CA VAL A 135 8.41 0.26 -17.13
C VAL A 135 7.73 -0.78 -16.24
N VAL A 136 6.91 -1.65 -16.83
CA VAL A 136 6.20 -2.70 -16.09
C VAL A 136 7.18 -3.68 -15.43
N THR A 137 8.26 -4.04 -16.12
CA THR A 137 9.29 -4.95 -15.59
C THR A 137 10.06 -4.32 -14.43
N LYS A 138 10.53 -3.07 -14.57
CA LYS A 138 11.22 -2.35 -13.50
C LYS A 138 10.29 -2.08 -12.32
N ALA A 139 9.00 -1.82 -12.55
CA ALA A 139 7.99 -1.71 -11.50
C ALA A 139 7.82 -3.03 -10.72
N LEU A 140 7.78 -4.19 -11.40
CA LEU A 140 7.75 -5.49 -10.70
C LEU A 140 9.02 -5.70 -9.85
N GLN A 141 10.18 -5.25 -10.33
CA GLN A 141 11.43 -5.29 -9.56
C GLN A 141 11.37 -4.39 -8.32
N LEU A 142 10.85 -3.16 -8.45
CA LEU A 142 10.66 -2.23 -7.33
C LEU A 142 9.68 -2.78 -6.28
N LYS A 143 8.55 -3.33 -6.73
CA LYS A 143 7.58 -4.03 -5.86
C LYS A 143 8.22 -5.22 -5.15
N LYS A 144 9.04 -6.02 -5.86
CA LYS A 144 9.76 -7.16 -5.29
C LYS A 144 10.80 -6.71 -4.26
N PHE A 145 11.46 -5.58 -4.49
CA PHE A 145 12.40 -4.98 -3.56
C PHE A 145 11.71 -4.52 -2.26
N GLY A 146 10.56 -3.85 -2.35
CA GLY A 146 9.74 -3.52 -1.18
C GLY A 146 9.37 -4.78 -0.37
N ASN A 147 8.85 -5.82 -1.05
CA ASN A 147 8.55 -7.12 -0.44
C ASN A 147 9.78 -7.77 0.25
N ARG A 148 10.97 -7.60 -0.33
CA ARG A 148 12.23 -8.12 0.25
C ARG A 148 12.58 -7.40 1.54
N ILE A 149 12.44 -6.08 1.60
CA ILE A 149 12.64 -5.30 2.83
C ILE A 149 11.63 -5.75 3.89
N MET A 150 10.35 -5.85 3.53
CA MET A 150 9.29 -6.32 4.42
C MET A 150 9.59 -7.73 4.96
N ARG A 151 10.05 -8.66 4.12
CA ARG A 151 10.46 -10.00 4.57
C ARG A 151 11.67 -9.96 5.50
N THR A 152 12.66 -9.13 5.21
CA THR A 152 13.88 -9.00 6.01
C THR A 152 13.59 -8.45 7.40
N MET A 153 12.73 -7.43 7.48
CA MET A 153 12.41 -6.75 8.73
C MET A 153 11.23 -7.39 9.48
N GLY A 154 10.25 -7.91 8.76
CA GLY A 154 9.01 -8.48 9.29
C GLY A 154 9.03 -10.01 9.44
N GLY A 155 10.03 -10.69 8.88
CA GLY A 155 10.10 -12.16 8.78
C GLY A 155 9.27 -12.75 7.63
N ARG A 156 8.23 -12.04 7.16
CA ARG A 156 7.42 -12.37 5.99
C ARG A 156 7.09 -11.08 5.24
N MET A 157 6.80 -11.20 3.95
CA MET A 157 6.40 -10.03 3.14
C MET A 157 4.99 -9.54 3.46
N MET A 158 4.11 -10.42 3.93
CA MET A 158 2.77 -10.08 4.41
C MET A 158 2.57 -10.69 5.78
N HIS A 159 1.94 -9.93 6.68
CA HIS A 159 1.59 -10.33 8.04
C HIS A 159 2.78 -10.93 8.79
N GLY A 160 3.90 -10.19 8.77
CA GLY A 160 5.15 -10.57 9.44
C GLY A 160 5.08 -10.41 10.96
N GLU A 161 5.67 -11.36 11.70
CA GLU A 161 5.61 -11.41 13.16
C GLU A 161 6.85 -10.88 13.89
N ASN A 162 7.90 -10.53 13.15
CA ASN A 162 9.16 -10.09 13.76
C ASN A 162 9.11 -8.77 14.57
N PRO A 163 8.32 -7.74 14.19
CA PRO A 163 8.22 -6.51 14.98
C PRO A 163 7.44 -6.76 16.27
N ILE A 164 8.02 -6.41 17.41
CA ILE A 164 7.46 -6.62 18.75
C ILE A 164 7.54 -5.34 19.56
N LEU A 165 6.89 -5.30 20.73
CA LEU A 165 7.00 -4.17 21.65
C LEU A 165 8.47 -3.86 21.97
N GLY A 166 8.85 -2.60 21.89
CA GLY A 166 10.20 -2.11 22.16
C GLY A 166 11.25 -2.44 21.08
N GLY A 167 10.96 -3.29 20.09
CA GLY A 167 12.01 -3.82 19.22
C GLY A 167 11.57 -4.78 18.12
N PHE A 168 12.43 -5.76 17.88
CA PHE A 168 12.27 -6.84 16.90
C PHE A 168 12.74 -8.15 17.53
N GLY A 169 12.12 -9.27 17.17
CA GLY A 169 12.56 -10.60 17.63
C GLY A 169 13.95 -10.95 17.11
N LYS A 170 14.24 -10.63 15.84
CA LYS A 170 15.56 -10.78 15.22
C LYS A 170 15.86 -9.59 14.31
N LEU A 171 17.06 -9.03 14.46
CA LEU A 171 17.55 -7.99 13.54
C LEU A 171 18.30 -8.61 12.36
N PRO A 172 18.27 -7.97 11.18
CA PRO A 172 19.10 -8.38 10.05
C PRO A 172 20.59 -8.18 10.35
N ASP A 173 21.44 -8.98 9.70
CA ASP A 173 22.89 -8.77 9.75
C ASP A 173 23.32 -7.65 8.79
N LEU A 174 24.58 -7.20 8.94
CA LEU A 174 25.15 -6.14 8.10
C LEU A 174 25.18 -6.51 6.61
N LYS A 175 25.28 -7.79 6.28
CA LYS A 175 25.30 -8.27 4.89
C LYS A 175 23.93 -8.08 4.24
N ALA A 176 22.85 -8.41 4.95
CA ALA A 176 21.48 -8.20 4.51
C ALA A 176 21.19 -6.70 4.33
N LEU A 177 21.60 -5.86 5.28
CA LEU A 177 21.44 -4.40 5.19
C LEU A 177 22.23 -3.79 4.03
N SER A 178 23.50 -4.20 3.85
CA SER A 178 24.34 -3.71 2.75
C SER A 178 23.73 -4.10 1.39
N SER A 179 23.23 -5.33 1.27
CA SER A 179 22.56 -5.79 0.06
C SER A 179 21.24 -5.06 -0.22
N ILE A 180 20.50 -4.61 0.81
CA ILE A 180 19.32 -3.75 0.61
C ILE A 180 19.75 -2.37 0.10
N ARG A 181 20.81 -1.78 0.67
CA ARG A 181 21.35 -0.50 0.22
C ARG A 181 21.80 -0.56 -1.24
N ASP A 182 22.55 -1.59 -1.62
CA ASP A 182 23.10 -1.71 -2.97
C ASP A 182 21.98 -1.87 -4.02
N GLU A 183 20.94 -2.66 -3.71
CA GLU A 183 19.76 -2.80 -4.57
C GLU A 183 18.94 -1.50 -4.65
N ALA A 184 18.81 -0.76 -3.53
CA ALA A 184 18.16 0.56 -3.54
C ALA A 184 18.88 1.54 -4.48
N GLN A 185 20.22 1.54 -4.49
CA GLN A 185 21.02 2.40 -5.38
C GLN A 185 20.81 2.04 -6.86
N GLN A 186 20.62 0.76 -7.17
CA GLN A 186 20.35 0.30 -8.53
C GLN A 186 18.94 0.68 -9.02
N LEU A 187 17.96 0.73 -8.11
CA LEU A 187 16.57 1.06 -8.44
C LEU A 187 16.27 2.56 -8.41
N LEU A 188 17.13 3.37 -7.77
CA LEU A 188 16.93 4.81 -7.65
C LEU A 188 16.78 5.53 -9.01
N PRO A 189 17.58 5.25 -10.05
CA PRO A 189 17.38 5.87 -11.37
C PRO A 189 15.98 5.65 -11.92
N PHE A 190 15.43 4.44 -11.78
CA PHE A 190 14.05 4.14 -12.21
C PHE A 190 13.01 4.91 -11.41
N ALA A 191 13.19 5.04 -10.10
CA ALA A 191 12.31 5.86 -9.26
C ALA A 191 12.31 7.34 -9.67
N LEU A 192 13.45 7.85 -10.16
CA LEU A 192 13.55 9.22 -10.68
C LEU A 192 12.96 9.34 -12.10
N GLU A 193 13.18 8.36 -12.97
CA GLU A 193 12.54 8.26 -14.30
C GLU A 193 11.01 8.26 -14.18
N THR A 194 10.48 7.71 -13.09
CA THR A 194 9.04 7.74 -12.78
C THR A 194 8.48 9.16 -12.77
N LEU A 195 9.23 10.13 -12.25
CA LEU A 195 8.78 11.52 -12.18
C LEU A 195 8.62 12.13 -13.58
N VAL A 196 9.49 11.75 -14.51
CA VAL A 196 9.40 12.16 -15.92
C VAL A 196 8.19 11.49 -16.57
N LEU A 197 8.00 10.19 -16.36
CA LEU A 197 6.84 9.47 -16.87
C LEU A 197 5.51 10.10 -16.41
N LEU A 198 5.45 10.52 -15.14
CA LEU A 198 4.28 11.18 -14.57
C LEU A 198 4.06 12.59 -15.14
N SER A 199 5.12 13.28 -15.55
CA SER A 199 5.00 14.63 -16.14
C SER A 199 4.37 14.63 -17.53
N ASP A 200 4.40 13.48 -18.23
CA ASP A 200 3.77 13.32 -19.54
C ASP A 200 2.27 12.98 -19.44
N ILE A 201 1.75 12.73 -18.24
CA ILE A 201 0.32 12.44 -18.04
C ILE A 201 -0.48 13.73 -18.20
N LEU A 202 -1.30 13.76 -19.26
CA LEU A 202 -2.33 14.77 -19.44
C LEU A 202 -3.49 14.47 -18.49
N ILE A 203 -3.53 15.16 -17.35
CA ILE A 203 -4.72 15.20 -16.51
C ILE A 203 -5.71 16.14 -17.17
N ALA A 204 -6.77 15.58 -17.75
CA ALA A 204 -7.85 16.39 -18.30
C ALA A 204 -8.43 17.28 -17.18
N ASP A 205 -8.35 18.59 -17.37
CA ASP A 205 -8.96 19.54 -16.46
C ASP A 205 -10.47 19.48 -16.65
N HIS A 206 -11.14 18.78 -15.75
CA HIS A 206 -12.59 18.63 -15.71
C HIS A 206 -13.24 19.59 -14.70
N MET A 207 -12.51 20.62 -14.23
CA MET A 207 -13.06 21.70 -13.40
C MET A 207 -14.00 22.63 -14.17
#